data_AF-A0A5M4ACJ1-F1
#
_entry.id   AF-A0A5M4ACJ1-F1
#
_cell.length_a   1.000
_cell.length_b   1.000
_cell.length_c   1.000
_cell.angle_alpha   90.00
_cell.angle_beta   90.00
_cell.angle_gamma   90.00
#
_symmetry.space_group_name_H-M   'P 1'
#
loop_
_entity.id
_entity.type
_entity.pdbx_description
1 polymer ?
#
loop_
_entity_poly.entity_id
_entity_poly.type
_entity_poly.pdbx_seq_one_letter_code
_entity_poly.pdbx_strand_id
1 'polypeptide(L)'
;MKNLTNSTIDRQNILNNRFALGKIQEYIGIPGMLFEGEYRFTIQMVAEFYGVDERTVKRYLENFDQELKHNGYILSKGKQLKELKLQFDHVINVPSKTTQLGLFNFRAFLNLGMQLTESENAKLLRSKILDIVIETINDWTDRHIFLRRNKSGNRRNLYLAIQSMFYLKVYRNESR
;
A
#
# COMPACT_ATOMS: atom_id res chain seq x y z
N MET A 1 -17.18 12.85 5.19
CA MET A 1 -16.36 11.62 5.24
C MET A 1 -14.94 12.00 5.64
N LYS A 2 -14.37 11.39 6.69
CA LYS A 2 -12.98 11.65 7.10
C LYS A 2 -12.05 11.10 6.01
N ASN A 3 -11.30 11.98 5.35
CA ASN A 3 -10.29 11.60 4.37
C ASN A 3 -9.02 11.11 5.11
N LEU A 4 -9.04 9.85 5.53
CA LEU A 4 -7.95 9.17 6.25
C LEU A 4 -6.72 8.87 5.36
N THR A 5 -6.59 9.52 4.21
CA THR A 5 -5.41 9.42 3.32
C THR A 5 -4.77 10.78 3.03
N ASN A 6 -5.26 11.85 3.68
CA ASN A 6 -4.80 13.21 3.40
C ASN A 6 -3.40 13.49 3.97
N SER A 7 -3.09 12.96 5.15
CA SER A 7 -1.76 13.13 5.73
C SER A 7 -0.83 11.99 5.31
N THR A 8 0.46 12.30 5.17
CA THR A 8 1.51 11.29 4.94
C THR A 8 1.54 10.27 6.09
N ILE A 9 1.28 10.72 7.33
CA ILE A 9 1.25 9.85 8.51
C ILE A 9 0.14 8.81 8.40
N ASP A 10 -1.08 9.23 8.01
CA ASP A 10 -2.20 8.30 7.86
C ASP A 10 -1.94 7.27 6.76
N ARG A 11 -1.42 7.69 5.60
CA ARG A 11 -1.03 6.77 4.53
C ARG A 11 -0.01 5.75 5.04
N GLN A 12 1.01 6.19 5.76
CA GLN A 12 2.01 5.29 6.30
C GLN A 12 1.44 4.31 7.32
N ASN A 13 0.50 4.73 8.17
CA ASN A 13 -0.15 3.84 9.12
C ASN A 13 -0.93 2.72 8.41
N ILE A 14 -1.63 3.07 7.32
CA ILE A 14 -2.33 2.07 6.50
C ILE A 14 -1.33 1.12 5.83
N LEU A 15 -0.30 1.68 5.18
CA LEU A 15 0.70 0.90 4.44
C LEU A 15 1.59 0.03 5.34
N ASN A 16 1.70 0.32 6.64
CA ASN A 16 2.42 -0.52 7.60
C ASN A 16 1.55 -1.63 8.20
N ASN A 17 0.23 -1.60 8.00
CA ASN A 17 -0.67 -2.63 8.51
C ASN A 17 -0.68 -3.86 7.58
N ARG A 18 0.15 -4.85 7.91
CA ARG A 18 0.29 -6.11 7.12
C ARG A 18 -1.02 -6.87 6.95
N PHE A 19 -1.92 -6.85 7.94
CA PHE A 19 -3.21 -7.53 7.83
C PHE A 19 -4.13 -6.84 6.82
N ALA A 20 -4.20 -5.51 6.87
CA ALA A 20 -4.95 -4.74 5.90
C ALA A 20 -4.35 -4.92 4.50
N LEU A 21 -3.02 -4.87 4.34
CA LEU A 21 -2.36 -5.10 3.05
C LEU A 21 -2.71 -6.48 2.46
N GLY A 22 -2.73 -7.54 3.27
CA GLY A 22 -3.13 -8.88 2.82
C GLY A 22 -4.55 -8.90 2.26
N LYS A 23 -5.53 -8.40 3.03
CA LYS A 23 -6.93 -8.29 2.58
C LYS A 23 -7.06 -7.42 1.32
N ILE A 24 -6.34 -6.30 1.25
CA ILE A 24 -6.35 -5.41 0.08
C ILE A 24 -5.76 -6.11 -1.15
N GLN A 25 -4.68 -6.88 -0.99
CA GLN A 25 -4.05 -7.63 -2.08
C GLN A 25 -4.98 -8.71 -2.64
N GLU A 26 -5.63 -9.47 -1.75
CA GLU A 26 -6.63 -10.48 -2.12
C GLU A 26 -7.82 -9.88 -2.86
N TYR A 27 -8.32 -8.72 -2.40
CA TYR A 27 -9.46 -8.03 -3.01
C TYR A 27 -9.13 -7.49 -4.41
N ILE A 28 -7.98 -6.84 -4.54
CA ILE A 28 -7.58 -6.20 -5.80
C ILE A 28 -7.21 -7.24 -6.87
N GLY A 29 -6.58 -8.34 -6.48
CA GLY A 29 -6.32 -9.48 -7.36
C GLY A 29 -5.46 -9.16 -8.59
N ILE A 30 -4.66 -8.09 -8.57
CA ILE A 30 -3.82 -7.73 -9.73
C ILE A 30 -2.69 -8.75 -9.87
N PRO A 31 -2.47 -9.29 -11.09
CA PRO A 31 -1.28 -10.09 -11.37
C PRO A 31 -0.03 -9.21 -11.27
N GLY A 32 0.79 -9.46 -10.25
CA GLY A 32 2.11 -8.84 -10.10
C GLY A 32 3.21 -9.68 -10.75
N MET A 33 4.28 -9.04 -11.20
CA MET A 33 5.47 -9.76 -11.67
C MET A 33 6.31 -10.17 -10.47
N LEU A 34 6.50 -11.47 -10.25
CA LEU A 34 7.36 -11.94 -9.17
C LEU A 34 8.83 -11.75 -9.56
N PHE A 35 9.47 -10.69 -9.06
CA PHE A 35 10.85 -10.36 -9.36
C PHE A 35 11.62 -10.12 -8.05
N GLU A 36 12.76 -10.80 -7.89
CA GLU A 36 13.58 -10.76 -6.66
C GLU A 36 12.83 -11.16 -5.38
N GLY A 37 11.85 -12.07 -5.50
CA GLY A 37 11.08 -12.57 -4.35
C GLY A 37 9.96 -11.63 -3.87
N GLU A 38 9.72 -10.52 -4.57
CA GLU A 38 8.58 -9.62 -4.31
C GLU A 38 7.74 -9.41 -5.58
N TYR A 39 6.46 -9.13 -5.40
CA TYR A 39 5.59 -8.70 -6.50
C TYR A 39 5.93 -7.26 -6.89
N ARG A 40 6.30 -7.08 -8.16
CA ARG A 40 6.65 -5.81 -8.78
C ARG A 40 5.67 -5.45 -9.90
N PHE A 41 5.44 -4.16 -10.08
CA PHE A 41 4.57 -3.59 -11.11
C PHE A 41 5.34 -2.52 -11.89
N THR A 42 5.21 -2.49 -13.21
CA THR A 42 5.81 -1.42 -14.04
C THR A 42 4.93 -0.17 -14.03
N ILE A 43 5.52 0.98 -14.41
CA ILE A 43 4.77 2.22 -14.63
C ILE A 43 3.57 1.99 -15.56
N GLN A 44 3.74 1.19 -16.62
CA GLN A 44 2.66 0.90 -17.57
C GLN A 44 1.50 0.14 -16.93
N MET A 45 1.78 -0.94 -16.17
CA MET A 45 0.75 -1.69 -15.45
C MET A 45 0.01 -0.82 -14.44
N VAL A 46 0.75 0.05 -13.74
CA VAL A 46 0.17 0.99 -12.77
C VAL A 46 -0.71 2.03 -13.46
N ALA A 47 -0.26 2.58 -14.59
CA ALA A 47 -1.01 3.53 -15.40
C ALA A 47 -2.32 2.91 -15.92
N GLU A 48 -2.24 1.69 -16.45
CA GLU A 48 -3.39 0.92 -16.93
C GLU A 48 -4.38 0.63 -15.80
N PHE A 49 -3.90 0.16 -14.64
CA PHE A 49 -4.75 -0.12 -13.49
C PHE A 49 -5.50 1.13 -13.00
N TYR A 50 -4.80 2.26 -12.90
CA TYR A 50 -5.41 3.50 -12.43
C TYR A 50 -6.15 4.26 -13.55
N GLY A 51 -6.13 3.80 -14.79
CA GLY A 51 -6.76 4.49 -15.92
C GLY A 51 -6.19 5.89 -16.14
N VAL A 52 -4.88 6.07 -15.96
CA VAL A 52 -4.17 7.34 -16.16
C VAL A 52 -3.03 7.18 -17.14
N ASP A 53 -2.58 8.28 -17.74
CA ASP A 53 -1.40 8.25 -18.59
C ASP A 53 -0.12 7.98 -17.77
N GLU A 54 0.86 7.31 -18.40
CA GLU A 54 2.19 7.14 -17.80
C GLU A 54 2.85 8.47 -17.44
N ARG A 55 2.54 9.55 -18.16
CA ARG A 55 3.02 10.91 -17.88
C ARG A 55 2.51 11.40 -16.52
N THR A 56 1.25 11.12 -16.20
CA THR A 56 0.67 11.44 -14.90
C THR A 56 1.38 10.66 -13.81
N VAL A 57 1.58 9.35 -14.00
CA VAL A 57 2.33 8.53 -13.02
C VAL A 57 3.74 9.11 -12.80
N LYS A 58 4.48 9.44 -13.87
CA LYS A 58 5.82 10.05 -13.79
C LYS A 58 5.81 11.39 -13.05
N ARG A 59 4.83 12.26 -13.30
CA ARG A 59 4.66 13.53 -12.57
C ARG A 59 4.49 13.31 -11.07
N TYR A 60 3.68 12.34 -10.66
CA TYR A 60 3.53 12.00 -9.23
C TYR A 60 4.78 11.35 -8.64
N LEU A 61 5.50 10.54 -9.42
CA LEU A 61 6.79 9.99 -9.02
C LEU A 61 7.81 11.09 -8.71
N GLU A 62 7.87 12.13 -9.53
CA GLU A 62 8.77 13.27 -9.31
C GLU A 62 8.37 14.09 -8.08
N ASN A 63 7.07 14.39 -7.93
CA ASN A 63 6.56 15.21 -6.83
C ASN A 63 6.66 14.51 -5.46
N PHE A 64 6.63 13.17 -5.42
CA PHE A 64 6.59 12.39 -4.19
C PHE A 64 7.68 11.30 -4.14
N ASP A 65 8.80 11.55 -4.80
CA ASP A 65 9.91 10.61 -4.98
C ASP A 65 10.39 10.00 -3.65
N GLN A 66 10.58 10.84 -2.62
CA GLN A 66 11.05 10.39 -1.31
C GLN A 66 10.06 9.42 -0.65
N GLU A 67 8.76 9.74 -0.67
CA GLU A 67 7.71 8.92 -0.06
C GLU A 67 7.56 7.58 -0.79
N LEU A 68 7.59 7.61 -2.12
CA LEU A 68 7.44 6.42 -2.95
C LEU A 68 8.66 5.50 -2.85
N LYS A 69 9.89 6.05 -2.85
CA LYS A 69 11.11 5.25 -2.62
C LYS A 69 11.11 4.61 -1.25
N HIS A 70 10.71 5.34 -0.22
CA HIS A 70 10.58 4.79 1.13
C HIS A 70 9.59 3.61 1.19
N ASN A 71 8.50 3.70 0.42
CA ASN A 71 7.48 2.66 0.37
C ASN A 71 7.81 1.50 -0.59
N GLY A 72 8.91 1.59 -1.35
CA GLY A 72 9.44 0.50 -2.17
C GLY A 72 9.33 0.68 -3.69
N TYR A 73 9.23 1.93 -4.15
CA TYR A 73 9.52 2.27 -5.54
C TYR A 73 11.03 2.21 -5.81
N ILE A 74 11.43 1.50 -6.86
CA ILE A 74 12.83 1.39 -7.28
C ILE A 74 12.98 1.68 -8.77
N LEU A 75 14.14 2.22 -9.15
CA LEU A 75 14.54 2.38 -10.54
C LEU A 75 15.50 1.25 -10.92
N SER A 76 15.00 0.27 -11.67
CA SER A 76 15.81 -0.83 -12.21
C SER A 76 16.65 -0.37 -13.40
N LYS A 77 17.95 -0.63 -13.35
CA LYS A 77 18.94 -0.19 -14.36
C LYS A 77 20.01 -1.26 -14.58
N GLY A 78 20.72 -1.18 -15.70
CA GLY A 78 21.90 -2.01 -15.97
C GLY A 78 21.59 -3.51 -15.99
N LYS A 79 22.25 -4.29 -15.13
CA LYS A 79 22.12 -5.75 -15.07
C LYS A 79 20.70 -6.18 -14.64
N GLN A 80 20.14 -5.53 -13.62
CA GLN A 80 18.82 -5.82 -13.10
C GLN A 80 17.72 -5.64 -14.17
N LEU A 81 17.85 -4.62 -15.00
CA LEU A 81 16.92 -4.37 -16.10
C LEU A 81 17.02 -5.45 -17.19
N LYS A 82 18.24 -5.94 -17.48
CA LYS A 82 18.43 -7.03 -18.46
C LYS A 82 17.77 -8.32 -17.99
N GLU A 83 17.94 -8.66 -16.72
CA GLU A 83 17.32 -9.85 -16.11
C GLU A 83 15.80 -9.74 -16.10
N LEU A 84 15.27 -8.56 -15.75
CA LEU A 84 13.84 -8.31 -15.77
C LEU A 84 13.24 -8.41 -17.18
N LYS A 85 13.91 -7.84 -18.20
CA LYS A 85 13.51 -8.00 -19.61
C LYS A 85 13.56 -9.47 -20.02
N LEU A 86 14.59 -10.21 -19.63
CA LEU A 86 14.71 -11.63 -19.98
C LEU A 86 13.57 -12.47 -19.38
N GLN A 87 13.15 -12.17 -18.15
CA GLN A 87 12.10 -12.92 -17.46
C GLN A 87 10.68 -12.51 -17.89
N PHE A 88 10.48 -11.24 -18.26
CA PHE A 88 9.15 -10.68 -18.46
C PHE A 88 8.94 -10.04 -19.84
N ASP A 89 9.80 -10.31 -20.83
CA ASP A 89 9.80 -9.64 -22.16
C ASP A 89 8.40 -9.53 -22.78
N HIS A 90 7.62 -10.62 -22.69
CA HIS A 90 6.26 -10.71 -23.22
C HIS A 90 5.22 -9.90 -22.45
N VAL A 91 5.47 -9.57 -21.19
CA VAL A 91 4.52 -8.92 -20.28
C VAL A 91 4.69 -7.40 -20.27
N ILE A 92 5.94 -6.92 -20.34
CA ILE A 92 6.24 -5.51 -20.09
C ILE A 92 6.41 -4.67 -21.35
N ASN A 93 6.40 -5.27 -22.55
CA ASN A 93 6.56 -4.62 -23.86
C ASN A 93 7.49 -3.38 -23.83
N VAL A 94 8.64 -3.51 -23.16
CA VAL A 94 9.54 -2.37 -22.91
C VAL A 94 10.40 -2.19 -24.15
N PRO A 95 10.44 -1.00 -24.77
CA PRO A 95 11.31 -0.74 -25.92
C PRO A 95 12.76 -1.14 -25.63
N SER A 96 13.43 -1.71 -26.63
CA SER A 96 14.82 -2.19 -26.50
C SER A 96 15.78 -1.09 -26.05
N LYS A 97 15.48 0.18 -26.37
CA LYS A 97 16.24 1.39 -26.01
C LYS A 97 16.03 1.89 -24.57
N THR A 98 15.09 1.32 -23.82
CA THR A 98 14.85 1.76 -22.44
C THR A 98 16.03 1.37 -21.55
N THR A 99 16.70 2.38 -20.98
CA THR A 99 17.89 2.23 -20.11
C THR A 99 17.55 2.18 -18.62
N GLN A 100 16.32 2.55 -18.25
CA GLN A 100 15.84 2.59 -16.87
C GLN A 100 14.34 2.25 -16.82
N LEU A 101 13.93 1.43 -15.86
CA LEU A 101 12.52 1.05 -15.66
C LEU A 101 12.11 1.26 -14.21
N GLY A 102 11.02 1.98 -13.99
CA GLY A 102 10.43 2.14 -12.66
C GLY A 102 9.62 0.92 -12.26
N LEU A 103 9.89 0.38 -11.08
CA LEU A 103 9.19 -0.76 -10.49
C LEU A 103 8.60 -0.38 -9.15
N PHE A 104 7.34 -0.72 -8.95
CA PHE A 104 6.61 -0.55 -7.71
C PHE A 104 6.46 -1.90 -7.02
N ASN A 105 6.73 -2.00 -5.73
CA ASN A 105 6.15 -3.08 -4.94
C ASN A 105 4.68 -2.76 -4.62
N PHE A 106 3.96 -3.70 -3.99
CA PHE A 106 2.55 -3.51 -3.66
C PHE A 106 2.29 -2.28 -2.76
N ARG A 107 3.20 -1.96 -1.83
CA ARG A 107 3.08 -0.79 -0.94
C ARG A 107 3.21 0.52 -1.71
N ALA A 108 4.23 0.66 -2.55
CA ALA A 108 4.44 1.84 -3.37
C ALA A 108 3.30 2.02 -4.41
N PHE A 109 2.78 0.91 -4.94
CA PHE A 109 1.59 0.89 -5.79
C PHE A 109 0.38 1.51 -5.07
N LEU A 110 0.03 0.99 -3.89
CA LEU A 110 -1.08 1.53 -3.11
C LEU A 110 -0.84 2.99 -2.70
N ASN A 111 0.40 3.34 -2.33
CA ASN A 111 0.73 4.72 -1.97
C ASN A 111 0.45 5.69 -3.11
N LEU A 112 0.87 5.34 -4.32
CA LEU A 112 0.57 6.15 -5.50
C LEU A 112 -0.94 6.27 -5.71
N GLY A 113 -1.71 5.19 -5.57
CA GLY A 113 -3.17 5.24 -5.63
C GLY A 113 -3.81 6.13 -4.56
N MET A 114 -3.20 6.25 -3.38
CA MET A 114 -3.66 7.18 -2.35
C MET A 114 -3.40 8.65 -2.71
N GLN A 115 -2.38 8.91 -3.53
CA GLN A 115 -1.95 10.25 -3.96
C GLN A 115 -2.65 10.71 -5.25
N LEU A 116 -3.04 9.76 -6.12
CA LEU A 116 -3.74 10.05 -7.37
C LEU A 116 -5.16 10.56 -7.10
N THR A 117 -5.34 11.88 -7.24
CA THR A 117 -6.64 12.54 -7.04
C THR A 117 -7.51 12.53 -8.29
N GLU A 118 -6.88 12.52 -9.47
CA GLU A 118 -7.53 12.65 -10.78
C GLU A 118 -8.09 11.33 -11.31
N SER A 119 -7.61 10.18 -10.80
CA SER A 119 -8.06 8.85 -11.22
C SER A 119 -9.32 8.42 -10.47
N GLU A 120 -10.33 7.98 -11.22
CA GLU A 120 -11.55 7.40 -10.64
C GLU A 120 -11.26 6.04 -9.99
N ASN A 121 -10.44 5.20 -10.62
CA ASN A 121 -9.98 3.94 -10.05
C ASN A 121 -9.22 4.15 -8.73
N ALA A 122 -8.42 5.21 -8.63
CA ALA A 122 -7.74 5.57 -7.41
C ALA A 122 -8.69 6.04 -6.29
N LYS A 123 -9.80 6.72 -6.63
CA LYS A 123 -10.84 7.07 -5.64
C LYS A 123 -11.54 5.82 -5.11
N LEU A 124 -11.93 4.92 -6.01
CA LEU A 124 -12.56 3.64 -5.64
C LEU A 124 -11.62 2.82 -4.76
N LEU A 125 -10.34 2.71 -5.15
CA LEU A 125 -9.32 2.04 -4.36
C LEU A 125 -9.21 2.65 -2.95
N ARG A 126 -9.11 3.98 -2.83
CA ARG A 126 -9.04 4.65 -1.52
C ARG A 126 -10.25 4.33 -0.66
N SER A 127 -11.46 4.40 -1.20
CA SER A 127 -12.67 4.03 -0.47
C SER A 127 -12.61 2.59 0.06
N LYS A 128 -12.18 1.65 -0.79
CA LYS A 128 -12.08 0.23 -0.42
C LYS A 128 -10.99 -0.04 0.61
N ILE A 129 -9.85 0.65 0.52
CA ILE A 129 -8.81 0.57 1.54
C ILE A 129 -9.37 1.02 2.89
N LEU A 130 -10.14 2.10 2.93
CA LEU A 130 -10.76 2.56 4.18
C LEU A 130 -11.73 1.54 4.74
N ASP A 131 -12.61 0.97 3.90
CA ASP A 131 -13.55 -0.08 4.32
C ASP A 131 -12.79 -1.26 4.96
N ILE A 132 -11.74 -1.75 4.30
CA ILE A 132 -10.93 -2.90 4.77
C ILE A 132 -10.18 -2.56 6.06
N VAL A 133 -9.63 -1.35 6.18
CA VAL A 133 -8.94 -0.91 7.40
C VAL A 133 -9.92 -0.83 8.57
N ILE A 134 -11.11 -0.26 8.35
CA ILE A 134 -12.17 -0.21 9.37
C ILE A 134 -12.59 -1.62 9.78
N GLU A 135 -12.84 -2.50 8.81
CA GLU A 135 -13.16 -3.91 9.07
C GLU A 135 -12.07 -4.61 9.89
N THR A 136 -10.80 -4.40 9.51
CA THR A 136 -9.65 -5.00 10.22
C THR A 136 -9.54 -4.50 11.66
N ILE A 137 -9.86 -3.23 11.92
CA ILE A 137 -9.91 -2.66 13.27
C ILE A 137 -11.07 -3.25 14.08
N ASN A 138 -12.25 -3.38 13.47
CA ASN A 138 -13.43 -3.96 14.12
C ASN A 138 -13.20 -5.44 14.46
N ASP A 139 -12.69 -6.24 13.52
CA ASP A 139 -12.32 -7.64 13.74
C ASP A 139 -11.36 -7.79 14.92
N TRP A 140 -10.34 -6.93 15.01
CA TRP A 140 -9.39 -6.91 16.12
C TRP A 140 -10.06 -6.53 17.45
N THR A 141 -10.96 -5.55 17.43
CA THR A 141 -11.67 -5.07 18.62
C THR A 141 -12.63 -6.13 19.16
N ASP A 142 -13.40 -6.78 18.29
CA ASP A 142 -14.35 -7.84 18.64
C ASP A 142 -13.62 -9.09 19.16
N ARG A 143 -12.55 -9.51 18.49
CA ARG A 143 -11.67 -10.58 18.99
C ARG A 143 -11.09 -10.23 20.36
N HIS A 144 -10.65 -8.99 20.57
CA HIS A 144 -10.09 -8.56 21.84
C HIS A 144 -11.14 -8.51 22.97
N ILE A 145 -12.35 -7.99 22.71
CA ILE A 145 -13.47 -8.00 23.67
C ILE A 145 -13.87 -9.44 24.02
N PHE A 146 -13.95 -10.32 23.03
CA PHE A 146 -14.20 -11.75 23.23
C PHE A 146 -13.12 -12.41 24.10
N LEU A 147 -11.84 -12.15 23.80
CA LEU A 147 -10.71 -12.65 24.59
C LEU A 147 -10.68 -12.09 26.01
N ARG A 148 -11.17 -10.87 26.25
CA ARG A 148 -11.31 -10.29 27.59
C ARG A 148 -12.45 -10.91 28.39
N ARG A 149 -13.59 -11.22 27.74
CA ARG A 149 -14.72 -11.90 28.38
C ARG A 149 -14.39 -13.34 28.80
N ASN A 150 -13.52 -14.02 28.06
CA ASN A 150 -13.14 -15.42 28.31
C ASN A 150 -11.83 -15.61 29.11
N LYS A 151 -11.23 -14.56 29.70
CA LYS A 151 -9.99 -14.68 30.49
C LYS A 151 -10.09 -14.00 31.87
N SER A 152 -10.73 -14.67 32.82
CA SER A 152 -10.38 -14.48 34.24
C SER A 152 -9.02 -15.14 34.49
N GLY A 153 -7.94 -14.36 34.64
CA GLY A 153 -6.79 -14.85 35.43
C GLY A 153 -5.35 -14.68 34.91
N ASN A 154 -4.99 -13.80 33.97
CA ASN A 154 -3.55 -13.62 33.69
C ASN A 154 -3.10 -12.19 33.32
N ARG A 155 -2.18 -11.64 34.12
CA ARG A 155 -1.67 -10.25 34.13
C ARG A 155 -0.85 -9.85 32.90
N ARG A 156 -0.46 -10.79 32.02
CA ARG A 156 0.28 -10.48 30.77
C ARG A 156 -0.55 -9.67 29.75
N ASN A 157 -1.88 -9.65 29.89
CA ASN A 157 -2.80 -8.91 29.01
C ASN A 157 -2.86 -7.40 29.28
N LEU A 158 -2.26 -6.92 30.37
CA LEU A 158 -2.22 -5.47 30.64
C LEU A 158 -1.37 -4.74 29.59
N TYR A 159 -0.32 -5.38 29.08
CA TYR A 159 0.58 -4.78 28.08
C TYR A 159 -0.14 -4.53 26.75
N LEU A 160 -0.92 -5.50 26.27
CA LEU A 160 -1.71 -5.38 25.04
C LEU A 160 -2.86 -4.37 25.19
N ALA A 161 -3.48 -4.29 26.36
CA ALA A 161 -4.51 -3.30 26.67
C ALA A 161 -3.93 -1.88 26.75
N ILE A 162 -2.72 -1.72 27.29
CA ILE A 162 -1.98 -0.45 27.28
C ILE A 162 -1.61 -0.07 25.83
N GLN A 163 -1.18 -1.03 25.02
CA GLN A 163 -0.82 -0.79 23.62
C GLN A 163 -2.02 -0.39 22.75
N SER A 164 -3.19 -1.01 22.98
CA SER A 164 -4.43 -0.64 22.30
C SER A 164 -4.98 0.71 22.78
N MET A 165 -4.85 1.03 24.07
CA MET A 165 -5.19 2.36 24.59
C MET A 165 -4.24 3.45 24.05
N PHE A 166 -2.95 3.16 23.88
CA PHE A 166 -2.01 4.08 23.25
C PHE A 166 -2.38 4.33 21.79
N TYR A 167 -2.71 3.30 21.03
CA TYR A 167 -3.17 3.44 19.64
C TYR A 167 -4.45 4.28 19.55
N LEU A 168 -5.47 3.99 20.35
CA LEU A 168 -6.72 4.77 20.39
C LEU A 168 -6.50 6.22 20.86
N LYS A 169 -5.51 6.49 21.71
CA LYS A 169 -5.21 7.83 22.23
C LYS A 169 -4.44 8.69 21.22
N VAL A 170 -3.51 8.10 20.47
CA VAL A 170 -2.82 8.76 19.34
C VAL A 170 -3.85 9.24 18.31
N TYR A 171 -4.81 8.39 17.94
CA TYR A 171 -5.86 8.73 16.98
C TYR A 171 -6.97 9.65 17.51
N ARG A 172 -7.10 9.79 18.84
CA ARG A 172 -8.11 10.66 19.48
C ARG A 172 -7.57 12.05 19.81
N ASN A 173 -6.25 12.22 19.95
CA ASN A 173 -5.63 13.52 20.28
C ASN A 173 -5.36 14.42 19.06
N GLU A 174 -5.41 13.92 17.83
CA GLU A 174 -5.31 14.75 16.61
C GLU A 174 -6.66 15.35 16.16
N SER A 175 -7.68 15.30 17.02
CA SER A 175 -8.99 15.93 16.80
C SER A 175 -9.22 17.18 17.68
N ARG A 176 -8.14 17.87 18.07
CA ARG A 176 -8.18 19.21 18.67
C ARG A 176 -7.22 20.13 17.96
#